data_AF-A0A524CC06-F1
#
_entry.id   AF-A0A524CC06-F1
#
_cell.length_a   1.000
_cell.length_b   1.000
_cell.length_c   1.000
_cell.angle_alpha   90.00
_cell.angle_beta   90.00
_cell.angle_gamma   90.00
#
_symmetry.space_group_name_H-M   'P 1'
#
loop_
_entity.id
_entity.type
_entity.pdbx_description
1 polymer ?
#
loop_
_entity_poly.entity_id
_entity_poly.type
_entity_poly.pdbx_seq_one_letter_code
_entity_poly.pdbx_strand_id
1 'polypeptide(L)'
;MKRSSLFLIIGGIFISLVGATLHFAFEWSNWLPIAIIAPVNESPWEHLKLTFWPAMFILIFEYFYVYKKDKPNNFTISRTVGIIVMPIVILTIYYSYTSILKVESFLPFDILSFFIAVVVGQLVSYTLYRAKQIKENVDKYSSLTLLAIATIFIIFTFFPPQIPLFNDSYIGGYGIINLL
;
A
#
# COMPACT_ATOMS: atom_id res chain seq x y z
N MET A 1 3.41 0.39 -24.69
CA MET A 1 4.38 -0.57 -24.11
C MET A 1 5.50 0.13 -23.34
N LYS A 2 6.35 0.97 -23.96
CA LYS A 2 7.44 1.69 -23.27
C LYS A 2 7.01 2.45 -22.00
N ARG A 3 5.83 3.11 -22.03
CA ARG A 3 5.28 3.85 -20.88
C ARG A 3 5.04 2.93 -19.67
N SER A 4 4.46 1.75 -19.85
CA SER A 4 4.16 0.84 -18.73
C SER A 4 5.42 0.28 -18.08
N SER A 5 6.46 -0.05 -18.87
CA SER A 5 7.77 -0.47 -18.34
C SER A 5 8.48 0.67 -17.59
N LEU A 6 8.28 1.92 -18.01
CA LEU A 6 8.79 3.08 -17.29
C LEU A 6 8.10 3.25 -15.93
N PHE A 7 6.77 3.11 -15.87
CA PHE A 7 6.01 3.20 -14.62
C PHE A 7 6.27 2.03 -13.66
N LEU A 8 6.65 0.85 -14.17
CA LEU A 8 7.15 -0.24 -13.33
C LEU A 8 8.35 0.23 -12.48
N ILE A 9 9.34 0.87 -13.12
CA ILE A 9 10.58 1.30 -12.47
C ILE A 9 10.37 2.59 -11.68
N ILE A 10 9.88 3.65 -12.32
CA ILE A 10 9.68 4.96 -11.68
C ILE A 10 8.63 4.87 -10.57
N GLY A 11 7.53 4.14 -10.80
CA GLY A 11 6.51 3.92 -9.79
C GLY A 11 7.05 3.13 -8.60
N GLY A 12 7.85 2.08 -8.85
CA GLY A 12 8.53 1.34 -7.79
C GLY A 12 9.46 2.22 -6.95
N ILE A 13 10.32 3.01 -7.60
CA ILE A 13 11.22 3.96 -6.91
C ILE A 13 10.43 4.98 -6.10
N PHE A 14 9.38 5.56 -6.70
CA PHE A 14 8.53 6.55 -6.03
C PHE A 14 7.86 5.96 -4.80
N ILE A 15 7.22 4.79 -4.92
CA ILE A 15 6.53 4.13 -3.80
C ILE A 15 7.52 3.84 -2.67
N SER A 16 8.72 3.36 -3.01
CA SER A 16 9.77 3.09 -2.03
C SER A 16 10.21 4.36 -1.28
N LEU A 17 10.52 5.45 -2.00
CA LEU A 17 11.00 6.69 -1.39
C LEU A 17 9.91 7.40 -0.58
N VAL A 18 8.72 7.54 -1.17
CA VAL A 18 7.60 8.21 -0.52
C VAL A 18 7.08 7.38 0.63
N GLY A 19 6.97 6.05 0.48
CA GLY A 19 6.59 5.15 1.57
C GLY A 19 7.56 5.24 2.74
N ALA A 20 8.87 5.13 2.51
CA ALA A 20 9.86 5.28 3.58
C ALA A 20 9.79 6.66 4.27
N THR A 21 9.54 7.73 3.51
CA THR A 21 9.37 9.08 4.08
C THR A 21 8.06 9.19 4.87
N LEU A 22 7.00 8.58 4.37
CA LEU A 22 5.66 8.64 4.95
C LEU A 22 5.60 7.97 6.33
N HIS A 23 6.47 6.99 6.59
CA HIS A 23 6.64 6.36 7.90
C HIS A 23 6.83 7.40 9.01
N PHE A 24 7.63 8.44 8.77
CA PHE A 24 7.94 9.46 9.77
C PHE A 24 6.97 10.64 9.75
N ALA A 25 6.11 10.75 8.75
CA ALA A 25 5.35 11.97 8.49
C ALA A 25 4.36 12.31 9.61
N PHE A 26 3.73 11.32 10.23
CA PHE A 26 2.80 11.58 11.33
C PHE A 26 3.54 12.06 12.58
N GLU A 27 4.59 11.35 12.99
CA GLU A 27 5.44 11.70 14.13
C GLU A 27 6.05 13.10 13.99
N TRP A 28 6.57 13.43 12.81
CA TRP A 28 7.17 14.76 12.56
C TRP A 28 6.17 15.90 12.61
N SER A 29 4.92 15.64 12.22
CA SER A 29 3.90 16.69 12.09
C SER A 29 3.00 16.83 13.30
N ASN A 30 2.76 15.74 14.03
CA ASN A 30 1.68 15.61 15.02
C ASN A 30 0.33 16.15 14.52
N TRP A 31 0.11 16.14 13.20
CA TRP A 31 -1.05 16.74 12.57
C TRP A 31 -2.07 15.65 12.22
N LEU A 32 -3.23 15.70 12.87
CA LEU A 32 -4.27 14.66 12.77
C LEU A 32 -4.65 14.27 11.32
N PRO A 33 -4.76 15.19 10.34
CA PRO A 33 -5.02 14.82 8.95
C PRO A 33 -3.96 13.92 8.31
N ILE A 34 -2.69 13.97 8.75
CA ILE A 34 -1.63 13.10 8.23
C ILE A 34 -1.85 11.64 8.68
N ALA A 35 -2.54 11.40 9.81
CA ALA A 35 -2.90 10.05 10.28
C ALA A 35 -3.63 9.21 9.21
N ILE A 36 -4.38 9.87 8.32
CA ILE A 36 -5.11 9.20 7.24
C ILE A 36 -4.15 8.43 6.32
N ILE A 37 -3.00 9.02 6.01
CA ILE A 37 -2.06 8.50 5.02
C ILE A 37 -0.80 7.90 5.62
N ALA A 38 -0.37 8.35 6.80
CA ALA A 38 0.84 7.89 7.46
C ALA A 38 0.54 6.93 8.61
N PRO A 39 1.49 6.06 8.97
CA PRO A 39 1.40 5.25 10.18
C PRO A 39 1.23 6.12 11.42
N VAL A 40 0.29 5.78 12.30
CA VAL A 40 0.11 6.44 13.60
C VAL A 40 0.72 5.67 14.77
N ASN A 41 1.14 4.43 14.51
CA ASN A 41 1.79 3.52 15.43
C ASN A 41 2.57 2.45 14.62
N GLU A 42 3.20 1.50 15.31
CA GLU A 42 4.04 0.44 14.74
C GLU A 42 3.30 -0.90 14.55
N SER A 43 1.98 -0.85 14.37
CA SER A 43 1.19 -2.03 14.04
C SER A 43 1.36 -2.43 12.56
N PRO A 44 1.21 -3.73 12.23
CA PRO A 44 1.32 -4.18 10.84
C PRO A 44 0.30 -3.50 9.92
N TRP A 45 -0.91 -3.20 10.42
CA TRP A 45 -1.94 -2.45 9.69
C TRP A 45 -1.44 -1.08 9.22
N GLU A 46 -0.84 -0.33 10.14
CA GLU A 46 -0.36 1.03 9.88
C GLU A 46 0.78 1.03 8.86
N HIS A 47 1.67 0.02 8.89
CA HIS A 47 2.72 -0.16 7.87
C HIS A 47 2.17 -0.46 6.47
N LEU A 48 0.97 -1.03 6.32
CA LEU A 48 0.38 -1.28 4.99
C LEU A 48 0.12 0.03 4.22
N LYS A 49 -0.13 1.14 4.93
CA LYS A 49 -0.32 2.48 4.35
C LYS A 49 0.87 2.93 3.50
N LEU A 50 2.08 2.50 3.87
CA LEU A 50 3.34 2.86 3.22
C LEU A 50 3.42 2.38 1.77
N THR A 51 2.72 1.30 1.42
CA THR A 51 2.60 0.86 0.02
C THR A 51 1.33 1.38 -0.62
N PHE A 52 0.20 1.31 0.11
CA PHE A 52 -1.12 1.65 -0.43
C PHE A 52 -1.21 3.10 -0.91
N TRP A 53 -0.91 4.08 -0.05
CA TRP A 53 -1.11 5.49 -0.40
C TRP A 53 -0.15 5.98 -1.50
N PRO A 54 1.17 5.72 -1.44
CA PRO A 54 2.06 6.09 -2.53
C PRO A 54 1.69 5.44 -3.87
N ALA A 55 1.24 4.18 -3.85
CA ALA A 55 0.80 3.51 -5.07
C ALA A 55 -0.53 4.08 -5.61
N MET A 56 -1.46 4.46 -4.72
CA MET A 56 -2.67 5.20 -5.08
C MET A 56 -2.34 6.56 -5.71
N PHE A 57 -1.37 7.31 -5.18
CA PHE A 57 -0.93 8.57 -5.78
C PHE A 57 -0.39 8.38 -7.20
N ILE A 58 0.45 7.35 -7.43
CA ILE A 58 0.95 7.02 -8.77
C ILE A 58 -0.19 6.63 -9.71
N LEU A 59 -1.16 5.82 -9.26
CA LEU A 59 -2.32 5.46 -10.06
C LEU A 59 -3.12 6.71 -10.48
N ILE A 60 -3.43 7.60 -9.55
CA ILE A 60 -4.17 8.83 -9.82
C ILE A 60 -3.37 9.69 -10.81
N PHE A 61 -2.06 9.83 -10.61
CA PHE A 61 -1.19 10.58 -11.50
C PHE A 61 -1.18 9.99 -12.93
N GLU A 62 -0.97 8.68 -13.07
CA GLU A 62 -1.02 7.99 -14.36
C GLU A 62 -2.39 8.15 -15.04
N TYR A 63 -3.48 8.04 -14.28
CA TYR A 63 -4.85 8.12 -14.79
C TYR A 63 -5.19 9.50 -15.37
N PHE A 64 -4.82 10.58 -14.69
CA PHE A 64 -5.19 11.95 -15.08
C PHE A 64 -4.19 12.64 -16.00
N TYR A 65 -2.90 12.34 -15.88
CA TYR A 65 -1.84 13.09 -16.57
C TYR A 65 -1.17 12.32 -17.71
N VAL A 66 -1.20 10.98 -17.69
CA VAL A 66 -0.43 10.16 -18.65
C VAL A 66 -1.33 9.52 -19.70
N TYR A 67 -2.42 8.86 -19.28
CA TYR A 67 -3.25 8.04 -20.16
C TYR A 67 -4.59 8.68 -20.52
N LYS A 68 -4.72 10.01 -20.34
CA LYS A 68 -5.98 10.78 -20.44
C LYS A 68 -6.94 10.38 -21.57
N LYS A 69 -6.44 10.08 -22.78
CA LYS A 69 -7.24 9.70 -23.97
C LYS A 69 -6.99 8.28 -24.50
N ASP A 70 -5.86 7.66 -24.14
CA ASP A 70 -5.42 6.37 -24.70
C ASP A 70 -5.24 5.33 -23.59
N LYS A 71 -6.30 5.07 -22.82
CA LYS A 71 -6.28 4.04 -21.78
C LYS A 71 -6.41 2.68 -22.44
N PRO A 72 -5.44 1.78 -22.31
CA PRO A 72 -5.70 0.38 -22.60
C PRO A 72 -6.67 -0.17 -21.55
N ASN A 73 -7.56 -1.04 -22.00
CA ASN A 73 -8.65 -1.60 -21.18
C ASN A 73 -8.21 -2.41 -19.94
N ASN A 74 -6.91 -2.71 -19.79
CA ASN A 74 -6.38 -3.40 -18.61
C ASN A 74 -5.73 -2.45 -17.58
N PHE A 75 -5.70 -1.13 -17.85
CA PHE A 75 -4.95 -0.19 -17.02
C PHE A 75 -5.44 -0.20 -15.57
N THR A 76 -6.72 0.08 -15.32
CA THR A 76 -7.25 0.26 -13.96
C THR A 76 -7.16 -1.03 -13.15
N ILE A 77 -7.58 -2.16 -13.74
CA ILE A 77 -7.49 -3.47 -13.09
C ILE A 77 -6.04 -3.86 -12.78
N SER A 78 -5.10 -3.64 -13.71
CA SER A 78 -3.70 -4.03 -13.48
C SER A 78 -3.05 -3.26 -12.33
N ARG A 79 -3.36 -1.96 -12.19
CA ARG A 79 -2.86 -1.14 -11.07
C ARG A 79 -3.54 -1.52 -9.76
N THR A 80 -4.85 -1.76 -9.79
CA THR A 80 -5.62 -2.19 -8.62
C THR A 80 -5.08 -3.48 -8.03
N VAL A 81 -4.86 -4.51 -8.86
CA VAL A 81 -4.31 -5.78 -8.37
C VAL A 81 -2.90 -5.58 -7.82
N GLY A 82 -2.04 -4.79 -8.49
CA GLY A 82 -0.71 -4.47 -7.97
C GLY A 82 -0.75 -3.84 -6.57
N ILE A 83 -1.63 -2.84 -6.38
CA ILE A 83 -1.84 -2.15 -5.10
C ILE A 83 -2.33 -3.11 -4.01
N ILE A 84 -3.20 -4.05 -4.34
CA ILE A 84 -3.74 -5.05 -3.37
C ILE A 84 -2.71 -6.13 -3.05
N VAL A 85 -1.88 -6.51 -4.01
CA VAL A 85 -0.84 -7.53 -3.81
C VAL A 85 0.23 -7.06 -2.81
N MET A 86 0.59 -5.78 -2.82
CA MET A 86 1.60 -5.23 -1.90
C MET A 86 1.29 -5.53 -0.41
N PRO A 87 0.14 -5.14 0.16
CA PRO A 87 -0.18 -5.43 1.56
C PRO A 87 -0.31 -6.92 1.83
N ILE A 88 -0.81 -7.73 0.88
CA ILE A 88 -0.88 -9.19 1.03
C ILE A 88 0.53 -9.78 1.19
N VAL A 89 1.49 -9.33 0.37
CA VAL A 89 2.88 -9.77 0.44
C VAL A 89 3.52 -9.35 1.76
N ILE A 90 3.30 -8.11 2.22
CA ILE A 90 3.78 -7.64 3.54
C ILE A 90 3.26 -8.55 4.64
N LEU A 91 1.95 -8.75 4.74
CA LEU A 91 1.35 -9.58 5.79
C LEU A 91 1.80 -11.03 5.72
N THR A 92 1.94 -11.58 4.52
CA THR A 92 2.43 -12.96 4.32
C THR A 92 3.85 -13.11 4.87
N ILE A 93 4.76 -12.20 4.52
CA ILE A 93 6.14 -12.23 5.01
C ILE A 93 6.17 -11.97 6.52
N TYR A 94 5.45 -10.96 6.99
CA TYR A 94 5.36 -10.57 8.40
C TYR A 94 4.94 -11.73 9.29
N TYR A 95 3.78 -12.33 9.02
CA TYR A 95 3.28 -13.43 9.83
C TYR A 95 4.11 -14.71 9.67
N SER A 96 4.78 -14.89 8.53
CA SER A 96 5.71 -16.02 8.37
C SER A 96 6.92 -15.87 9.28
N TYR A 97 7.62 -14.72 9.25
CA TYR A 97 8.84 -14.57 10.02
C TYR A 97 8.57 -14.47 11.52
N THR A 98 7.52 -13.75 11.94
CA THR A 98 7.15 -13.61 13.36
C THR A 98 6.78 -14.96 13.98
N SER A 99 6.07 -15.81 13.22
CA SER A 99 5.73 -17.17 13.67
C SER A 99 6.96 -18.09 13.77
N ILE A 100 7.89 -18.00 12.81
CA ILE A 100 9.11 -18.84 12.79
C ILE A 100 10.09 -18.42 13.89
N LEU A 101 10.32 -17.12 14.04
CA LEU A 101 11.31 -16.55 14.95
C LEU A 101 10.76 -16.30 16.36
N LYS A 102 9.43 -16.36 16.54
CA LYS A 102 8.73 -16.07 17.80
C LYS A 102 9.03 -14.68 18.35
N VAL A 103 9.04 -13.68 17.46
CA VAL A 103 9.24 -12.27 17.78
C VAL A 103 8.01 -11.48 17.30
N GLU A 104 7.74 -10.33 17.92
CA GLU A 104 6.59 -9.48 17.53
C GLU A 104 6.89 -8.68 16.26
N SER A 105 8.06 -8.02 16.19
CA SER A 105 8.54 -7.34 14.99
C SER A 105 10.07 -7.43 14.92
N PHE A 106 10.61 -7.37 13.71
CA PHE A 106 12.05 -7.22 13.51
C PHE A 106 12.33 -6.31 12.31
N LEU A 107 12.78 -5.09 12.61
CA LEU A 107 12.97 -3.98 11.66
C LEU A 107 13.61 -4.39 10.31
N PRO A 108 14.71 -5.18 10.25
CA PRO A 108 15.29 -5.57 8.96
C PRO A 108 14.32 -6.38 8.08
N PHE A 109 13.49 -7.23 8.68
CA PHE A 109 12.49 -8.02 7.95
C PHE A 109 11.30 -7.16 7.54
N ASP A 110 10.89 -6.19 8.36
CA ASP A 110 9.82 -5.27 8.01
C ASP A 110 10.19 -4.41 6.81
N ILE A 111 11.39 -3.80 6.83
CA ILE A 111 11.93 -3.03 5.71
C ILE A 111 12.06 -3.92 4.45
N LEU A 112 12.61 -5.13 4.59
CA LEU A 112 12.77 -6.04 3.46
C LEU A 112 11.40 -6.46 2.88
N SER A 113 10.42 -6.75 3.74
CA SER A 113 9.07 -7.11 3.32
C SER A 113 8.41 -5.99 2.51
N PHE A 114 8.60 -4.74 2.92
CA PHE A 114 8.14 -3.56 2.20
C PHE A 114 8.72 -3.50 0.79
N PHE A 115 10.06 -3.58 0.64
CA PHE A 115 10.69 -3.52 -0.68
C PHE A 115 10.30 -4.71 -1.58
N ILE A 116 10.23 -5.93 -1.02
CA ILE A 116 9.77 -7.11 -1.76
C ILE A 116 8.34 -6.91 -2.23
N ALA A 117 7.46 -6.42 -1.36
CA ALA A 117 6.07 -6.15 -1.70
C ALA A 117 5.94 -5.14 -2.84
N VAL A 118 6.71 -4.03 -2.81
CA VAL A 118 6.73 -3.03 -3.89
C VAL A 118 7.14 -3.68 -5.21
N VAL A 119 8.23 -4.47 -5.23
CA VAL A 119 8.70 -5.16 -6.44
C VAL A 119 7.65 -6.13 -6.96
N VAL A 120 7.09 -6.99 -6.10
CA VAL A 120 6.09 -7.99 -6.49
C VAL A 120 4.81 -7.33 -7.01
N GLY A 121 4.28 -6.33 -6.30
CA GLY A 121 3.08 -5.60 -6.73
C GLY A 121 3.27 -4.89 -8.07
N GLN A 122 4.43 -4.27 -8.28
CA GLN A 122 4.80 -3.64 -9.55
C GLN A 122 4.90 -4.68 -10.70
N LEU A 123 5.55 -5.83 -10.47
CA LEU A 123 5.68 -6.89 -11.46
C LEU A 123 4.32 -7.52 -11.83
N VAL A 124 3.47 -7.79 -10.84
CA VAL A 124 2.10 -8.29 -11.07
C VAL A 124 1.30 -7.28 -11.88
N SER A 125 1.38 -6.00 -11.51
CA SER A 125 0.72 -4.92 -12.24
C SER A 125 1.18 -4.86 -13.70
N TYR A 126 2.48 -4.89 -13.95
CA TYR A 126 3.03 -4.87 -15.30
C TYR A 126 2.62 -6.10 -16.12
N THR A 127 2.57 -7.28 -15.50
CA THR A 127 2.17 -8.53 -16.15
C THR A 127 0.71 -8.48 -16.59
N LEU A 128 -0.19 -8.04 -15.70
CA LEU A 128 -1.62 -7.91 -16.01
C LEU A 128 -1.91 -6.82 -17.03
N TYR A 129 -1.16 -5.71 -16.98
CA TYR A 129 -1.26 -4.65 -17.97
C TYR A 129 -0.96 -5.17 -19.39
N ARG A 130 -0.05 -6.14 -19.52
CA ARG A 130 0.34 -6.75 -20.80
C ARG A 130 -0.49 -7.96 -21.20
N ALA A 131 -1.39 -8.43 -20.35
CA ALA A 131 -2.25 -9.57 -20.66
C ALA A 131 -3.23 -9.23 -21.80
N LYS A 132 -3.91 -10.27 -22.33
CA LYS A 132 -5.03 -10.06 -23.26
C LYS A 132 -6.08 -9.17 -22.60
N GLN A 133 -6.83 -8.45 -23.44
CA GLN A 133 -7.85 -7.52 -23.00
C GLN A 133 -8.87 -8.19 -22.06
N ILE A 134 -9.05 -7.58 -20.89
CA ILE A 134 -10.03 -7.92 -19.88
C ILE A 134 -11.32 -7.12 -20.19
N LYS A 135 -12.48 -7.66 -19.79
CA LYS A 135 -13.79 -7.04 -20.04
C LYS A 135 -13.89 -5.64 -19.40
N GLU A 136 -14.51 -4.69 -20.08
CA GLU A 136 -14.61 -3.28 -19.66
C GLU A 136 -15.30 -3.07 -18.30
N ASN A 137 -16.29 -3.89 -17.93
CA ASN A 137 -16.96 -3.78 -16.63
C ASN A 137 -16.02 -3.98 -15.43
N VAL A 138 -14.88 -4.64 -15.62
CA VAL A 138 -13.91 -4.92 -14.56
C VAL A 138 -13.24 -3.63 -14.06
N ASP A 139 -13.11 -2.60 -14.90
CA ASP A 139 -12.51 -1.33 -14.51
C ASP A 139 -13.34 -0.58 -13.49
N LYS A 140 -14.68 -0.58 -13.64
CA LYS A 140 -15.60 0.02 -12.65
C LYS A 140 -15.46 -0.66 -11.29
N TYR A 141 -15.44 -1.99 -11.25
CA TYR A 141 -15.25 -2.75 -10.02
C TYR A 141 -13.87 -2.48 -9.40
N SER A 142 -12.84 -2.32 -10.21
CA SER A 142 -11.47 -2.02 -9.76
C SER A 142 -11.41 -0.70 -8.98
N SER A 143 -11.99 0.38 -9.53
CA SER A 143 -12.06 1.67 -8.84
C SER A 143 -12.89 1.63 -7.56
N LEU A 144 -14.03 0.92 -7.56
CA LEU A 144 -14.86 0.74 -6.36
C LEU A 144 -14.12 -0.02 -5.27
N THR A 145 -13.36 -1.06 -5.62
CA THR A 145 -12.53 -1.81 -4.68
C THR A 145 -11.48 -0.93 -4.02
N LEU A 146 -10.76 -0.12 -4.80
CA LEU A 146 -9.76 0.80 -4.23
C LEU A 146 -10.38 1.85 -3.31
N LEU A 147 -11.54 2.39 -3.67
CA LEU A 147 -12.28 3.33 -2.83
C LEU A 147 -12.72 2.68 -1.52
N ALA A 148 -13.21 1.44 -1.57
CA ALA A 148 -13.58 0.68 -0.38
C ALA A 148 -12.36 0.46 0.53
N ILE A 149 -11.22 0.03 -0.03
CA ILE A 149 -9.98 -0.18 0.75
C ILE A 149 -9.48 1.13 1.35
N ALA A 150 -9.47 2.24 0.59
CA ALA A 150 -9.09 3.55 1.11
C ALA A 150 -9.99 3.99 2.28
N THR A 151 -11.29 3.74 2.16
CA THR A 151 -12.26 4.03 3.23
C THR A 151 -11.99 3.18 4.47
N ILE A 152 -11.65 1.89 4.29
CA ILE A 152 -11.28 1.00 5.39
C ILE A 152 -10.00 1.49 6.09
N PHE A 153 -8.97 1.90 5.33
CA PHE A 153 -7.77 2.53 5.89
C PHE A 153 -8.11 3.73 6.77
N ILE A 154 -8.96 4.64 6.29
CA ILE A 154 -9.39 5.82 7.06
C ILE A 154 -10.12 5.38 8.33
N ILE A 155 -11.18 4.56 8.20
CA ILE A 155 -12.02 4.18 9.35
C ILE A 155 -11.19 3.47 10.41
N PHE A 156 -10.38 2.46 10.03
CA PHE A 156 -9.64 1.67 11.00
C PHE A 156 -8.40 2.37 11.57
N THR A 157 -7.97 3.50 10.99
CA THR A 157 -6.98 4.36 11.65
C THR A 157 -7.56 4.96 12.94
N PHE A 158 -8.81 5.41 12.91
CA PHE A 158 -9.46 6.08 14.04
C PHE A 158 -10.26 5.11 14.91
N PHE A 159 -10.73 4.00 14.34
CA PHE A 159 -11.53 2.97 15.00
C PHE A 159 -10.92 1.58 14.73
N PRO A 160 -9.69 1.32 15.21
CA PRO A 160 -8.99 0.07 14.98
C PRO A 160 -9.71 -1.11 15.67
N PRO A 161 -9.95 -2.22 14.95
CA PRO A 161 -10.36 -3.47 15.57
C PRO A 161 -9.32 -3.96 16.59
N GLN A 162 -9.77 -4.50 17.73
CA GLN A 162 -8.89 -5.01 18.78
C GLN A 162 -8.38 -6.42 18.48
N ILE A 163 -7.62 -6.55 17.39
CA ILE A 163 -6.98 -7.81 16.96
C ILE A 163 -5.49 -7.57 16.68
N PRO A 164 -4.62 -8.61 16.67
CA PRO A 164 -3.16 -8.44 16.57
C PRO A 164 -2.68 -7.60 15.38
N LEU A 165 -3.42 -7.59 14.27
CA LEU A 165 -3.10 -6.79 13.08
C LEU A 165 -3.00 -5.28 13.35
N PHE A 166 -3.75 -4.77 14.34
CA PHE A 166 -3.83 -3.35 14.67
C PHE A 166 -3.12 -2.98 15.98
N ASN A 167 -2.53 -3.96 16.66
CA ASN A 167 -1.83 -3.74 17.92
C ASN A 167 -0.42 -3.23 17.62
N ASP A 168 0.02 -2.18 18.30
CA ASP A 168 1.38 -1.68 18.20
C ASP A 168 2.39 -2.74 18.67
N SER A 169 3.46 -2.94 17.89
CA SER A 169 4.43 -4.03 18.10
C SER A 169 5.51 -3.71 19.15
N TYR A 170 5.56 -2.49 19.69
CA TYR A 170 6.59 -2.08 20.66
C TYR A 170 6.01 -1.74 22.03
N ILE A 171 4.93 -0.96 22.07
CA ILE A 171 4.30 -0.45 23.29
C ILE A 171 2.96 -1.18 23.55
N GLY A 172 2.38 -1.78 22.50
CA GLY A 172 1.01 -2.27 22.52
C GLY A 172 -0.02 -1.14 22.47
N GLY A 173 -1.29 -1.51 22.36
CA GLY A 173 -2.40 -0.56 22.18
C GLY A 173 -2.81 -0.40 20.73
N TYR A 174 -3.83 0.43 20.50
CA TYR A 174 -4.52 0.53 19.22
C TYR A 174 -4.72 1.97 18.79
N GLY A 175 -4.54 2.26 17.50
CA GLY A 175 -4.84 3.56 16.91
C GLY A 175 -3.77 4.60 17.22
N ILE A 176 -4.17 5.81 17.56
CA ILE A 176 -3.26 6.93 17.83
C ILE A 176 -2.84 6.87 19.31
N ILE A 177 -1.62 6.42 19.59
CA ILE A 177 -1.16 6.13 20.95
C ILE A 177 -0.29 7.28 21.53
N ASN A 178 0.41 8.02 20.68
CA ASN A 178 1.39 9.05 21.10
C ASN A 178 0.82 10.48 21.29
N LEU A 179 -0.51 10.65 21.26
CA LEU A 179 -1.19 11.96 21.42
C LEU A 179 -1.98 12.09 22.74
N LEU A 180 -1.84 11.13 23.67
CA LEU A 180 -2.42 11.13 25.01
C LEU A 180 -1.30 11.01 26.06
#